data_AF-A0A1F6ESB1-F1
#
_entry.id   AF-A0A1F6ESB1-F1
#
_cell.length_a   1.000
_cell.length_b   1.000
_cell.length_c   1.000
_cell.angle_alpha   90.00
_cell.angle_beta   90.00
_cell.angle_gamma   90.00
#
_symmetry.space_group_name_H-M   'P 1'
#
loop_
_entity.id
_entity.type
_entity.pdbx_description
1 polymer ?
#
loop_
_entity_poly.entity_id
_entity_poly.type
_entity_poly.pdbx_seq_one_letter_code
_entity_poly.pdbx_strand_id
1 'polypeptide(L)'
;HESSAFENVTKARAAAMGATGTSGKAQAENMLTGALKTLFAVSEAYPDLKANQNFLQLQKELGDTEDKIQASRRFYNTTVMTLNTAEQTFPGNIIASSFNFKPMDLFELAASDAAAAEPVKVQF
;
A
#
# COMPACT_ATOMS: atom_id res chain seq x y z
N HIS A 1 -5.69 7.68 26.46
CA HIS A 1 -5.72 7.95 25.00
C HIS A 1 -4.44 7.47 24.29
N GLU A 2 -3.24 7.73 24.81
CA GLU A 2 -1.96 7.30 24.19
C GLU A 2 -1.79 5.78 24.11
N SER A 3 -2.12 5.05 25.18
CA SER A 3 -2.04 3.58 25.19
C SER A 3 -2.86 2.94 24.07
N SER A 4 -4.00 3.54 23.71
CA SER A 4 -4.82 3.06 22.60
C SER A 4 -4.16 3.30 21.23
N ALA A 5 -3.42 4.41 21.05
CA ALA A 5 -2.69 4.66 19.81
C ALA A 5 -1.56 3.65 19.59
N PHE A 6 -0.75 3.39 20.63
CA PHE A 6 0.32 2.38 20.57
C PHE A 6 -0.23 0.95 20.40
N GLU A 7 -1.36 0.64 21.06
CA GLU A 7 -2.04 -0.64 20.90
C GLU A 7 -2.55 -0.84 19.47
N ASN A 8 -3.13 0.21 18.87
CA ASN A 8 -3.61 0.18 17.49
C ASN A 8 -2.47 -0.04 16.49
N VAL A 9 -1.31 0.60 16.69
CA VAL A 9 -0.12 0.36 15.85
C VAL A 9 0.38 -1.07 16.01
N THR A 10 0.43 -1.60 17.24
CA THR A 10 0.85 -2.97 17.50
C THR A 10 -0.07 -3.98 16.82
N LYS A 11 -1.39 -3.78 16.93
CA LYS A 11 -2.41 -4.61 16.27
C LYS A 11 -2.29 -4.54 14.75
N ALA A 12 -2.16 -3.33 14.19
CA ALA A 12 -2.06 -3.15 12.75
C ALA A 12 -0.77 -3.79 12.19
N ARG A 13 0.35 -3.69 12.92
CA ARG A 13 1.60 -4.36 12.55
C ARG A 13 1.46 -5.88 12.56
N ALA A 14 0.83 -6.45 13.59
CA ALA A 14 0.58 -7.89 13.65
C ALA A 14 -0.30 -8.37 12.49
N ALA A 15 -1.34 -7.59 12.14
CA ALA A 15 -2.19 -7.87 10.99
C ALA A 15 -1.40 -7.80 9.67
N ALA A 16 -0.55 -6.79 9.48
CA ALA A 16 0.30 -6.66 8.29
C ALA A 16 1.27 -7.84 8.14
N MET A 17 1.89 -8.28 9.23
CA MET A 17 2.79 -9.44 9.23
C MET A 17 2.06 -10.77 8.95
N GLY A 18 0.82 -10.90 9.41
CA GLY A 18 0.01 -12.11 9.22
C GLY A 18 -0.76 -12.16 7.90
N ALA A 19 -0.79 -11.06 7.14
CA ALA A 19 -1.59 -10.97 5.92
C ALA A 19 -0.99 -11.82 4.78
N THR A 20 -1.88 -12.56 4.10
CA THR A 20 -1.53 -13.38 2.94
C THR A 20 -2.31 -12.90 1.70
N GLY A 21 -1.76 -13.18 0.52
CA GLY A 21 -2.28 -12.65 -0.74
C GLY A 21 -2.06 -11.14 -0.91
N THR A 22 -2.12 -10.67 -2.16
CA THR A 22 -1.86 -9.26 -2.49
C THR A 22 -2.90 -8.33 -1.87
N SER A 23 -4.19 -8.66 -2.00
CA SER A 23 -5.29 -7.87 -1.44
C SER A 23 -5.28 -7.81 0.09
N GLY A 24 -5.08 -8.96 0.75
CA GLY A 24 -4.98 -9.01 2.22
C GLY A 24 -3.82 -8.19 2.76
N LYS A 25 -2.64 -8.26 2.09
CA LYS A 25 -1.49 -7.41 2.42
C LYS A 25 -1.80 -5.93 2.20
N ALA A 26 -2.47 -5.58 1.10
CA ALA A 26 -2.86 -4.20 0.83
C ALA A 26 -3.73 -3.59 1.92
N GLN A 27 -4.76 -4.33 2.34
CA GLN A 27 -5.65 -3.88 3.40
C GLN A 27 -4.93 -3.72 4.73
N ALA A 28 -4.13 -4.72 5.14
CA ALA A 28 -3.45 -4.69 6.42
C ALA A 28 -2.38 -3.58 6.49
N GLU A 29 -1.65 -3.37 5.40
CA GLU A 29 -0.70 -2.26 5.32
C GLU A 29 -1.40 -0.89 5.34
N ASN A 30 -2.55 -0.73 4.68
CA ASN A 30 -3.34 0.51 4.78
C ASN A 30 -3.79 0.82 6.21
N MET A 31 -4.17 -0.22 6.98
CA MET A 31 -4.50 -0.07 8.39
C MET A 31 -3.28 0.36 9.22
N LEU A 32 -2.10 -0.20 8.93
CA LEU A 32 -0.85 0.18 9.58
C LEU A 32 -0.49 1.64 9.29
N THR A 33 -0.53 2.07 8.02
CA THR A 33 -0.30 3.46 7.64
C THR A 33 -1.25 4.42 8.36
N GLY A 34 -2.54 4.07 8.46
CA GLY A 34 -3.54 4.86 9.19
C GLY A 34 -3.26 4.96 10.70
N ALA A 35 -2.87 3.84 11.31
CA ALA A 35 -2.49 3.81 12.73
C ALA A 35 -1.24 4.67 13.01
N LEU A 36 -0.25 4.63 12.12
CA LEU A 36 0.97 5.45 12.21
C LEU A 36 0.66 6.95 12.08
N LYS A 37 -0.20 7.34 11.13
CA LYS A 37 -0.66 8.74 11.01
C LYS A 37 -1.33 9.22 12.30
N THR A 38 -2.17 8.37 12.90
CA THR A 38 -2.83 8.68 14.17
C THR A 38 -1.81 8.81 15.31
N LEU A 39 -0.82 7.91 15.39
CA LEU A 39 0.25 7.98 16.39
C LEU A 39 1.05 9.29 16.27
N PHE A 40 1.39 9.71 15.04
CA PHE A 40 2.12 10.96 14.82
C PHE A 40 1.29 12.19 15.18
N ALA A 41 0.01 12.23 14.82
CA ALA A 41 -0.89 13.31 15.22
C ALA A 41 -1.01 13.43 16.76
N VAL A 42 -1.08 12.29 17.47
CA VAL A 42 -1.08 12.28 18.93
C VAL A 42 0.25 12.82 19.47
N SER A 43 1.40 12.41 18.89
CA SER A 43 2.72 12.84 19.35
C SER A 43 2.98 14.36 19.25
N GLU A 44 2.26 15.07 18.38
CA GLU A 44 2.34 16.54 18.30
C GLU A 44 1.84 17.23 19.57
N ALA A 45 0.93 16.60 20.31
CA ALA A 45 0.40 17.10 21.57
C ALA A 45 1.34 16.82 22.78
N TYR A 46 2.44 16.09 22.58
CA TYR A 46 3.37 15.68 23.65
C TYR A 46 4.79 16.19 23.37
N PRO A 47 5.14 17.40 23.84
CA PRO A 47 6.44 18.04 23.60
C PRO A 47 7.64 17.19 24.03
N ASP A 48 7.52 16.45 25.14
CA ASP A 48 8.58 15.59 25.66
C ASP A 48 8.87 14.41 24.73
N LEU A 49 7.83 13.83 24.13
CA LEU A 49 7.97 12.75 23.15
C LEU A 49 8.53 13.29 21.83
N LYS A 50 8.09 14.48 21.42
CA LYS A 50 8.59 15.20 20.25
C LYS A 50 10.06 15.61 20.38
N ALA A 51 10.53 15.91 21.58
CA ALA A 51 11.93 16.24 21.85
C ALA A 51 12.83 15.00 22.01
N ASN A 52 12.24 13.80 22.11
CA ASN A 52 13.00 12.56 22.26
C ASN A 52 13.64 12.15 20.93
N GLN A 53 14.98 12.17 20.89
CA GLN A 53 15.77 11.81 19.70
C GLN A 53 15.47 10.40 19.17
N ASN A 54 15.23 9.42 20.04
CA ASN A 54 14.90 8.05 19.62
C ASN A 54 13.52 8.00 18.93
N PHE A 55 12.56 8.80 19.41
CA PHE A 55 11.23 8.88 18.81
C PHE A 55 11.26 9.60 17.46
N LEU A 56 12.02 10.71 17.34
CA LEU A 56 12.21 11.42 16.07
C LEU A 56 12.87 10.54 15.02
N GLN A 57 13.89 9.77 15.39
CA GLN A 57 14.54 8.82 14.49
C GLN A 57 13.57 7.73 14.03
N LEU A 58 12.78 7.17 14.95
CA LEU A 58 11.75 6.18 14.61
C LEU A 58 10.69 6.76 13.67
N GLN A 59 10.20 7.97 13.94
CA GLN A 59 9.23 8.65 13.07
C GLN A 59 9.80 8.82 11.65
N LYS A 60 11.06 9.26 11.53
CA LYS A 60 11.74 9.41 10.24
C LYS A 60 11.87 8.08 9.51
N GLU A 61 12.34 7.02 10.18
CA GLU A 61 12.50 5.69 9.58
C GLU A 61 11.18 5.10 9.12
N LEU A 62 10.10 5.30 9.89
CA LEU A 62 8.76 4.88 9.52
C LEU A 62 8.24 5.65 8.30
N GLY A 63 8.47 6.97 8.25
CA GLY A 63 8.14 7.79 7.08
C GLY A 63 8.90 7.33 5.83
N ASP A 64 10.22 7.16 5.94
CA ASP A 64 11.08 6.66 4.85
C ASP A 64 10.65 5.26 4.37
N THR A 65 10.16 4.42 5.29
CA THR A 65 9.65 3.08 4.97
C THR A 65 8.30 3.13 4.27
N GLU A 66 7.37 3.99 4.73
CA GLU A 66 6.08 4.19 4.08
C GLU A 66 6.26 4.71 2.65
N ASP A 67 7.16 5.67 2.44
CA ASP A 67 7.45 6.19 1.09
C ASP A 67 7.95 5.08 0.15
N LYS A 68 8.83 4.20 0.63
CA LYS A 68 9.29 3.03 -0.12
C LYS A 68 8.16 2.06 -0.41
N ILE A 69 7.29 1.77 0.56
CA ILE A 69 6.12 0.92 0.38
C ILE A 69 5.22 1.51 -0.71
N GLN A 70 4.91 2.81 -0.66
CA GLN A 70 4.09 3.48 -1.66
C GLN A 70 4.74 3.45 -3.06
N ALA A 71 6.06 3.65 -3.16
CA ALA A 71 6.78 3.53 -4.42
C ALA A 71 6.70 2.10 -4.98
N SER A 72 6.91 1.09 -4.14
CA SER A 72 6.79 -0.33 -4.53
C SER A 72 5.37 -0.70 -4.97
N ARG A 73 4.33 -0.17 -4.32
CA ARG A 73 2.93 -0.38 -4.73
C ARG A 73 2.65 0.21 -6.10
N ARG A 74 3.07 1.46 -6.36
CA ARG A 74 2.92 2.10 -7.68
C ARG A 74 3.64 1.32 -8.77
N PHE A 75 4.86 0.87 -8.48
CA PHE A 75 5.64 0.05 -9.40
C PHE A 75 4.91 -1.26 -9.72
N TYR A 76 4.47 -2.00 -8.70
CA TYR A 76 3.68 -3.23 -8.88
C TYR A 76 2.43 -2.99 -9.74
N ASN A 77 1.64 -1.97 -9.40
CA ASN A 77 0.42 -1.65 -10.15
C ASN A 77 0.70 -1.29 -11.61
N THR A 78 1.76 -0.52 -11.87
CA THR A 78 2.16 -0.17 -13.23
C THR A 78 2.55 -1.42 -14.03
N THR A 79 3.33 -2.31 -13.44
CA THR A 79 3.74 -3.56 -14.08
C THR A 79 2.54 -4.49 -14.34
N VAL A 80 1.67 -4.67 -13.35
CA VAL A 80 0.46 -5.51 -13.48
C VAL A 80 -0.49 -4.93 -14.54
N MET A 81 -0.71 -3.61 -14.53
CA MET A 81 -1.54 -2.96 -15.55
C MET A 81 -0.95 -3.15 -16.96
N THR A 82 0.36 -3.02 -17.10
CA THR A 82 1.06 -3.25 -18.38
C THR A 82 0.87 -4.70 -18.84
N LEU A 83 1.03 -5.68 -17.94
CA LEU A 83 0.82 -7.08 -18.24
C LEU A 83 -0.63 -7.36 -18.64
N ASN A 84 -1.59 -6.95 -17.81
CA ASN A 84 -3.02 -7.18 -18.05
C ASN A 84 -3.46 -6.54 -19.38
N THR A 85 -2.93 -5.35 -19.71
CA THR A 85 -3.19 -4.69 -21.00
C THR A 85 -2.61 -5.50 -22.16
N ALA A 86 -1.39 -6.00 -22.02
CA ALA A 86 -0.76 -6.85 -23.03
C ALA A 86 -1.51 -8.17 -23.24
N GLU A 87 -2.01 -8.79 -22.17
CA GLU A 87 -2.85 -10.00 -22.23
C GLU A 87 -4.21 -9.76 -22.89
N GLN A 88 -4.69 -8.52 -22.94
CA GLN A 88 -5.97 -8.17 -23.56
C GLN A 88 -5.83 -7.63 -25.00
N THR A 89 -4.62 -7.26 -25.42
CA THR A 89 -4.36 -6.63 -26.72
C THR A 89 -3.79 -7.64 -27.72
N PHE A 90 -4.10 -7.50 -29.01
CA PHE A 90 -3.49 -8.33 -30.05
C PHE A 90 -2.00 -8.00 -30.23
N PRO A 91 -1.09 -9.00 -30.38
CA PRO A 91 -1.34 -10.45 -30.41
C PRO A 91 -1.29 -11.15 -29.04
N GLY A 92 -1.06 -10.39 -27.96
CA GLY A 92 -0.89 -10.93 -26.60
C GLY A 92 -2.10 -11.71 -26.08
N ASN A 93 -3.33 -11.35 -26.45
CA ASN A 93 -4.54 -12.10 -26.09
C ASN A 93 -4.58 -13.56 -26.60
N ILE A 94 -4.01 -13.83 -27.77
CA ILE A 94 -3.90 -15.18 -28.33
C ILE A 94 -2.87 -15.99 -27.55
N ILE A 95 -1.73 -15.38 -27.26
CA ILE A 95 -0.65 -16.01 -26.48
C ILE A 95 -1.15 -16.30 -25.05
N ALA A 96 -1.75 -15.30 -24.39
CA ALA A 96 -2.30 -15.43 -23.04
C ALA A 96 -3.34 -16.56 -22.96
N SER A 97 -4.25 -16.65 -23.93
CA SER A 97 -5.24 -17.74 -23.99
C SER A 97 -4.58 -19.10 -24.23
N SER A 98 -3.58 -19.19 -25.10
CA SER A 98 -2.91 -20.45 -25.45
C SER A 98 -2.05 -21.01 -24.30
N PHE A 99 -1.46 -20.12 -23.50
CA PHE A 99 -0.63 -20.49 -22.33
C PHE A 99 -1.37 -20.37 -20.99
N ASN A 100 -2.67 -20.06 -21.02
CA ASN A 100 -3.55 -19.93 -19.85
C ASN A 100 -3.02 -18.91 -18.82
N PHE A 101 -2.46 -17.80 -19.31
CA PHE A 101 -2.15 -16.65 -18.46
C PHE A 101 -3.44 -15.98 -17.99
N LYS A 102 -3.42 -15.54 -16.74
CA LYS A 102 -4.57 -14.92 -16.08
C LYS A 102 -4.19 -13.51 -15.63
N PRO A 103 -5.11 -12.55 -15.72
CA PRO A 103 -4.89 -11.22 -15.19
C PRO A 103 -4.47 -11.28 -13.72
N MET A 104 -3.48 -10.48 -13.37
CA MET A 104 -3.08 -10.30 -11.97
C MET A 104 -3.88 -9.19 -11.33
N ASP A 105 -4.17 -9.35 -10.04
CA ASP A 105 -4.84 -8.32 -9.25
C ASP A 105 -3.91 -7.14 -8.99
N LEU A 106 -4.46 -5.93 -9.02
CA LEU A 106 -3.74 -4.74 -8.59
C LEU A 106 -3.63 -4.70 -7.06
N PHE A 107 -2.62 -4.00 -6.57
CA PHE A 107 -2.55 -3.62 -5.17
C PHE A 107 -3.50 -2.44 -4.96
N GLU A 108 -4.70 -2.74 -4.43
CA GLU A 108 -5.74 -1.73 -4.22
C GLU A 108 -5.24 -0.59 -3.32
N LEU A 109 -5.16 0.61 -3.88
CA LEU A 109 -5.01 1.82 -3.09
C LEU A 109 -6.37 2.14 -2.48
N ALA A 110 -6.39 2.65 -1.24
CA ALA A 110 -7.63 3.15 -0.64
C ALA A 110 -8.32 4.12 -1.62
N ALA A 111 -9.65 4.17 -1.60
CA ALA A 111 -10.52 4.83 -2.58
C ALA A 111 -10.13 6.27 -3.00
N SER A 112 -9.27 6.96 -2.23
CA SER A 112 -8.70 8.26 -2.56
C SER A 112 -7.74 8.27 -3.77
N ASP A 113 -7.17 7.13 -4.17
CA ASP A 113 -6.25 7.04 -5.33
C ASP A 113 -6.85 6.28 -6.54
N ALA A 114 -8.17 6.04 -6.51
CA ALA A 114 -8.90 5.29 -7.54
C ALA A 114 -8.81 5.91 -8.96
N ALA A 115 -8.37 7.16 -9.08
CA ALA A 115 -8.12 7.82 -10.36
C ALA A 115 -7.01 7.14 -11.20
N ALA A 116 -6.15 6.31 -10.59
CA ALA A 116 -5.12 5.55 -11.29
C ALA A 116 -5.60 4.19 -11.83
N ALA A 117 -6.82 3.77 -11.51
CA ALA A 117 -7.36 2.44 -11.85
C ALA A 117 -8.26 2.44 -13.10
N GLU A 118 -8.49 3.60 -13.74
CA GLU A 118 -9.21 3.62 -15.02
C GLU A 118 -8.27 3.10 -16.12
N PRO A 119 -8.52 1.92 -16.72
CA PRO A 119 -7.79 1.51 -17.90
C PRO A 119 -8.04 2.57 -18.99
N VAL A 120 -6.96 3.07 -19.60
CA VAL A 120 -7.04 4.01 -20.73
C VAL A 120 -7.90 3.34 -21.80
N LYS A 121 -9.15 3.77 -21.93
CA LYS A 121 -10.07 3.28 -22.96
C LYS A 121 -9.56 3.79 -24.30
N VAL A 122 -8.80 2.94 -25.00
CA VAL A 122 -8.48 3.18 -26.41
C VAL A 122 -9.76 2.94 -27.20
N GLN A 123 -10.43 4.02 -27.60
CA GLN A 123 -11.49 3.97 -28.61
C GLN A 123 -10.81 3.84 -29.98
N PHE A 124 -11.22 2.84 -30.76
CA PHE A 124 -10.90 2.72 -32.18
C PHE A 124 -11.85 3.57 -33.01
#